data_AF-A0A9X9A5A2-F1
#
_entry.id   AF-A0A9X9A5A2-F1
#
_cell.length_a   1.000
_cell.length_b   1.000
_cell.length_c   1.000
_cell.angle_alpha   90.00
_cell.angle_beta   90.00
_cell.angle_gamma   90.00
#
_symmetry.space_group_name_H-M   'P 1'
#
loop_
_entity.id
_entity.type
_entity.pdbx_description
1 polymer ?
#
loop_
_entity_poly.entity_id
_entity_poly.type
_entity_poly.pdbx_seq_one_letter_code
_entity_poly.pdbx_strand_id
1 'polypeptide(L)'
;DIGLSQASLFDVNAGSQSTLLSTMFDIFFLIIFISLGGINYFVATILKSFQYTEAISKLLTTSFLDSLLATLLFAITSAVEIALPLMGSLFIINFVLILIAKNAPQLNVFMNAYVIKITCGILFIAMSVPMLGYVFKNMTDVLLEEYTKLFNFFLTK
;
A
#
# COMPACT_ATOMS: atom_id res chain seq x y z
N ASP A 1 -14.72 -2.30 -1.84
CA ASP A 1 -14.72 -3.27 -0.73
C ASP A 1 -15.11 -4.65 -1.23
N ILE A 2 -14.37 -5.68 -0.82
CA ILE A 2 -14.60 -7.09 -1.18
C ILE A 2 -15.78 -7.68 -0.35
N GLY A 3 -16.27 -6.94 0.65
CA GLY A 3 -17.33 -7.39 1.56
C GLY A 3 -16.78 -7.88 2.90
N LEU A 4 -15.46 -7.81 3.10
CA LEU A 4 -14.79 -8.19 4.35
C LEU A 4 -15.00 -7.15 5.46
N SER A 5 -15.26 -5.88 5.13
CA SER A 5 -15.60 -4.84 6.11
C SER A 5 -16.97 -5.03 6.75
N GLN A 6 -17.87 -5.82 6.15
CA GLN A 6 -19.18 -6.11 6.73
C GLN A 6 -19.04 -6.99 7.98
N ALA A 7 -18.00 -7.85 8.04
CA ALA A 7 -17.68 -8.61 9.24
C ALA A 7 -17.23 -7.71 10.40
N SER A 8 -16.47 -6.65 10.12
CA SER A 8 -16.05 -5.66 11.13
C SER A 8 -17.18 -4.75 11.61
N LEU A 9 -18.32 -4.68 10.91
CA LEU A 9 -19.50 -3.97 11.41
C LEU A 9 -20.26 -4.75 12.50
N PHE A 10 -20.06 -6.07 12.59
CA PHE A 10 -20.68 -6.91 13.63
C PHE A 10 -19.89 -6.92 14.94
N ASP A 11 -18.63 -6.47 14.94
CA ASP A 11 -17.80 -6.36 16.16
C ASP A 11 -17.46 -4.88 16.45
N VAL A 12 -18.36 -4.22 17.18
CA VAL A 12 -18.24 -2.81 17.61
C VAL A 12 -17.11 -2.60 18.62
N ASN A 13 -16.60 -3.66 19.25
CA ASN A 13 -15.50 -3.56 20.22
C ASN A 13 -14.11 -3.58 19.56
N ALA A 14 -14.02 -4.03 18.31
CA ALA A 14 -12.82 -3.89 17.50
C ALA A 14 -12.79 -2.45 16.92
N GLY A 15 -12.33 -1.48 17.71
CA GLY A 15 -12.30 -0.05 17.37
C GLY A 15 -11.43 0.36 16.17
N SER A 16 -11.05 -0.56 15.27
CA SER A 16 -10.35 -0.25 14.04
C SER A 16 -11.11 -0.82 12.84
N GLN A 17 -11.47 0.04 11.87
CA GLN A 17 -11.86 -0.34 10.51
C GLN A 17 -10.66 -0.90 9.71
N SER A 18 -9.75 -1.64 10.34
CA SER A 18 -8.72 -2.35 9.60
C SER A 18 -9.37 -3.56 8.96
N THR A 19 -9.51 -3.51 7.64
CA THR A 19 -9.99 -4.67 6.88
C THR A 19 -8.92 -5.76 6.92
N LEU A 20 -9.33 -7.03 7.01
CA LEU A 20 -8.43 -8.19 6.95
C LEU A 20 -7.41 -8.09 5.79
N LEU A 21 -7.85 -7.50 4.67
CA LEU A 21 -7.04 -7.26 3.50
C LEU A 21 -5.89 -6.26 3.76
N SER A 22 -6.16 -5.16 4.47
CA SER A 22 -5.13 -4.19 4.87
C SER A 22 -4.06 -4.88 5.70
N THR A 23 -4.46 -5.65 6.71
CA THR A 23 -3.54 -6.36 7.60
C THR A 23 -2.69 -7.38 6.84
N MET A 24 -3.26 -8.07 5.85
CA MET A 24 -2.49 -8.99 5.00
C MET A 24 -1.42 -8.24 4.18
N PHE A 25 -1.77 -7.10 3.56
CA PHE A 25 -0.82 -6.29 2.81
C PHE A 25 0.30 -5.73 3.70
N ASP A 26 -0.03 -5.30 4.92
CA ASP A 26 0.95 -4.82 5.89
C ASP A 26 1.96 -5.92 6.24
N ILE A 27 1.47 -7.13 6.51
CA ILE A 27 2.33 -8.29 6.81
C ILE A 27 3.21 -8.64 5.61
N PHE A 28 2.66 -8.67 4.39
CA PHE A 28 3.45 -8.94 3.18
C PHE A 28 4.54 -7.90 2.96
N PHE A 29 4.20 -6.62 3.11
CA PHE A 29 5.17 -5.53 3.02
C PHE A 29 6.30 -5.71 4.04
N LEU A 30 5.96 -6.01 5.30
CA LEU A 30 6.92 -6.20 6.37
C LEU A 30 7.87 -7.38 6.07
N ILE A 31 7.34 -8.52 5.61
CA ILE A 31 8.15 -9.68 5.22
C ILE A 31 9.11 -9.34 4.08
N ILE A 32 8.63 -8.65 3.04
CA ILE A 32 9.47 -8.26 1.90
C ILE A 32 10.53 -7.24 2.34
N PHE A 33 10.17 -6.25 3.15
CA PHE A 33 11.08 -5.25 3.70
C PHE A 33 12.21 -5.88 4.51
N ILE A 34 11.88 -6.84 5.39
CA ILE A 34 12.89 -7.60 6.15
C ILE A 34 13.74 -8.47 5.22
N SER A 35 13.12 -9.16 4.26
CA SER A 35 13.82 -10.04 3.31
C SER A 35 14.83 -9.29 2.44
N LEU A 36 14.58 -8.02 2.14
CA LEU A 36 15.49 -7.14 1.40
C LEU A 36 16.58 -6.50 2.29
N GLY A 37 16.60 -6.82 3.59
CA GLY A 37 17.56 -6.26 4.54
C GLY A 37 17.24 -4.83 4.99
N GLY A 38 15.99 -4.38 4.84
CA GLY A 38 15.55 -3.02 5.16
C GLY A 38 15.86 -2.58 6.59
N ILE A 39 15.86 -3.50 7.56
CA ILE A 39 16.22 -3.21 8.96
C ILE A 39 17.68 -2.71 9.06
N ASN A 40 18.62 -3.34 8.35
CA ASN A 40 20.02 -2.93 8.38
C ASN A 40 20.19 -1.52 7.80
N TYR A 41 19.48 -1.22 6.71
CA TYR A 41 19.44 0.12 6.12
C TYR A 41 18.81 1.16 7.05
N PHE A 42 17.75 0.81 7.74
CA PHE A 42 17.07 1.70 8.68
C PHE A 42 17.97 2.07 9.86
N VAL A 43 18.61 1.08 10.49
CA VAL A 43 19.55 1.29 11.60
C VAL A 43 20.76 2.11 11.15
N ALA A 44 21.35 1.79 9.99
CA ALA A 44 22.47 2.54 9.45
C ALA A 44 22.12 4.02 9.18
N THR A 45 20.90 4.29 8.72
CA THR A 45 20.39 5.64 8.48
C THR A 45 20.24 6.43 9.78
N ILE A 46 19.69 5.83 10.83
CA ILE A 46 19.56 6.48 12.15
C ILE A 46 20.92 6.80 12.75
N LEU A 47 21.86 5.84 12.72
CA LEU A 47 23.21 6.08 13.26
C LEU A 47 23.93 7.21 12.52
N LYS A 48 23.73 7.28 11.21
CA LYS A 48 24.26 8.36 10.37
C LYS A 48 23.56 9.70 10.59
N SER A 49 22.27 9.74 10.92
CA SER A 49 21.57 11.01 11.21
C SER A 49 22.09 11.69 12.47
N PHE A 50 22.55 10.92 13.47
CA PHE A 50 23.13 11.47 14.70
C PHE A 50 24.52 12.10 14.52
N GLN A 51 25.22 11.83 13.41
CA GLN A 51 26.49 12.47 13.09
C GLN A 51 26.30 13.91 12.56
N TYR A 52 25.07 14.33 12.30
CA TYR A 52 24.69 15.64 11.73
C TYR A 52 24.10 16.59 12.77
N THR A 53 24.89 16.98 13.76
CA THR A 53 24.47 18.00 14.76
C THR A 53 24.43 19.42 14.19
N GLU A 54 25.13 19.71 13.06
CA GLU A 54 25.15 21.03 12.41
C GLU A 54 24.09 21.23 11.31
N ALA A 55 23.29 20.21 10.98
CA ALA A 55 22.39 20.22 9.80
C ALA A 55 21.03 20.93 9.99
N ILE A 56 20.72 21.45 11.18
CA ILE A 56 19.43 22.09 11.48
C ILE A 56 19.17 23.31 10.58
N SER A 57 20.22 24.04 10.17
CA SER A 57 20.09 25.17 9.23
C SER A 57 19.86 24.73 7.77
N LYS A 58 20.32 23.52 7.39
CA LYS A 58 20.21 22.96 6.02
C LYS A 58 18.86 22.28 5.79
N LEU A 59 18.17 21.84 6.85
CA LEU A 59 16.80 21.28 6.82
C LEU A 59 15.74 22.28 6.35
N LEU A 60 15.98 23.60 6.47
CA LEU A 60 15.09 24.66 6.00
C LEU A 60 15.40 25.13 4.56
N THR A 61 16.33 24.48 3.87
CA THR A 61 16.60 24.80 2.47
C THR A 61 15.46 24.32 1.57
N THR A 62 15.12 25.12 0.56
CA THR A 62 14.07 24.80 -0.42
C THR A 62 14.29 23.42 -1.08
N SER A 63 15.55 23.05 -1.33
CA SER A 63 15.91 21.77 -1.91
C SER A 63 15.52 20.55 -1.05
N PHE A 64 15.49 20.68 0.27
CA PHE A 64 15.04 19.59 1.15
C PHE A 64 13.52 19.41 1.10
N LEU A 65 12.79 20.53 1.12
CA LEU A 65 11.32 20.52 0.99
C LEU A 65 10.86 19.97 -0.36
N ASP A 66 11.55 20.34 -1.45
CA ASP A 66 11.24 19.82 -2.79
C ASP A 66 11.47 18.31 -2.87
N SER A 67 12.56 17.81 -2.28
CA SER A 67 12.80 16.36 -2.24
C SER A 67 11.80 15.62 -1.36
N LEU A 68 11.42 16.18 -0.21
CA LEU A 68 10.40 15.59 0.66
C LEU A 68 9.04 15.49 -0.05
N LEU A 69 8.65 16.55 -0.77
CA LEU A 69 7.43 16.56 -1.56
C LEU A 69 7.50 15.56 -2.72
N ALA A 70 8.65 15.43 -3.39
CA ALA A 70 8.85 14.44 -4.44
C ALA A 70 8.67 13.01 -3.92
N THR A 71 9.26 12.66 -2.78
CA THR A 71 9.11 11.34 -2.17
C THR A 71 7.67 11.07 -1.75
N LEU A 72 6.96 12.08 -1.22
CA LEU A 72 5.55 11.95 -0.84
C LEU A 72 4.64 11.74 -2.06
N LEU A 73 4.88 12.49 -3.15
CA LEU A 73 4.17 12.32 -4.42
C LEU A 73 4.44 10.93 -5.01
N PHE A 74 5.69 10.46 -4.96
CA PHE A 74 6.06 9.12 -5.40
C PHE A 74 5.32 8.05 -4.59
N ALA A 75 5.23 8.19 -3.27
CA ALA A 75 4.52 7.24 -2.41
C ALA A 75 3.00 7.19 -2.72
N ILE A 76 2.35 8.35 -2.90
CA ILE A 76 0.92 8.41 -3.23
C ILE A 76 0.64 7.82 -4.62
N THR A 77 1.40 8.23 -5.63
CA THR A 77 1.21 7.73 -7.01
C THR A 77 1.42 6.23 -7.10
N SER A 78 2.48 5.74 -6.47
CA SER A 78 2.79 4.31 -6.30
C SER A 78 1.64 3.52 -5.65
N ALA A 79 1.07 4.04 -4.57
CA ALA A 79 -0.05 3.39 -3.87
C ALA A 79 -1.30 3.32 -4.77
N VAL A 80 -1.59 4.39 -5.52
CA VAL A 80 -2.72 4.43 -6.45
C VAL A 80 -2.52 3.45 -7.61
N GLU A 81 -1.32 3.38 -8.19
CA GLU A 81 -1.00 2.43 -9.26
C GLU A 81 -1.18 0.97 -8.84
N ILE A 82 -0.78 0.62 -7.63
CA ILE A 82 -1.02 -0.72 -7.06
C ILE A 82 -2.51 -0.99 -6.86
N ALA A 83 -3.26 0.01 -6.38
CA ALA A 83 -4.68 -0.14 -6.07
C ALA A 83 -5.58 -0.17 -7.32
N LEU A 84 -5.22 0.55 -8.37
CA LEU A 84 -5.97 0.70 -9.62
C LEU A 84 -6.50 -0.61 -10.22
N PRO A 85 -5.68 -1.66 -10.46
CA PRO A 85 -6.17 -2.90 -11.06
C PRO A 85 -7.19 -3.62 -10.17
N LEU A 86 -7.01 -3.56 -8.85
CA LEU A 86 -7.93 -4.16 -7.88
C LEU A 86 -9.24 -3.37 -7.81
N MET A 87 -9.16 -2.03 -7.85
CA MET A 87 -10.35 -1.17 -7.90
C MET A 87 -11.13 -1.38 -9.19
N GLY A 88 -10.44 -1.50 -10.33
CA GLY A 88 -11.05 -1.75 -11.63
C GLY A 88 -11.78 -3.10 -11.68
N SER A 89 -11.16 -4.17 -11.18
CA SER A 89 -11.81 -5.49 -11.14
C SER A 89 -13.05 -5.48 -10.24
N LEU A 90 -12.97 -4.86 -9.06
CA LEU A 90 -14.12 -4.72 -8.17
C LEU A 90 -15.23 -3.85 -8.77
N PHE A 91 -14.87 -2.81 -9.52
CA PHE A 91 -15.84 -1.99 -10.23
C PHE A 91 -16.62 -2.82 -11.25
N ILE A 92 -15.94 -3.65 -12.05
CA ILE A 92 -16.57 -4.56 -13.02
C ILE A 92 -17.50 -5.56 -12.31
N ILE A 93 -17.06 -6.17 -11.21
CA ILE A 93 -17.88 -7.13 -10.44
C ILE A 93 -19.15 -6.44 -9.92
N ASN A 94 -19.03 -5.23 -9.36
CA ASN A 94 -20.18 -4.47 -8.90
C ASN A 94 -21.13 -4.14 -10.05
N PHE A 95 -20.60 -3.75 -11.22
CA PHE A 95 -21.40 -3.47 -12.40
C PHE A 95 -22.17 -4.71 -12.89
N VAL A 96 -21.51 -5.88 -12.94
CA VAL A 96 -22.15 -7.15 -13.31
C VAL A 96 -23.25 -7.53 -12.32
N LEU A 97 -23.01 -7.39 -11.02
CA LEU A 97 -24.02 -7.67 -9.98
C LEU A 97 -25.24 -6.77 -10.11
N ILE A 98 -25.05 -5.48 -10.43
CA ILE A 98 -26.15 -4.54 -10.68
C ILE A 98 -26.98 -4.98 -11.89
N LEU A 99 -26.34 -5.41 -12.98
CA LEU A 99 -27.03 -5.91 -14.17
C LEU A 99 -27.83 -7.20 -13.87
N ILE A 100 -27.27 -8.12 -13.09
CA ILE A 100 -27.96 -9.37 -12.70
C ILE A 100 -29.16 -9.05 -11.79
N ALA A 101 -28.98 -8.15 -10.81
CA ALA A 101 -30.07 -7.73 -9.91
C ALA A 101 -31.27 -7.13 -10.67
N LYS A 102 -31.00 -6.42 -11.78
CA LYS A 102 -32.06 -5.87 -12.65
C LYS A 102 -32.80 -6.96 -13.46
N ASN A 103 -32.10 -7.98 -13.94
CA ASN A 103 -32.67 -9.00 -14.84
C ASN A 103 -33.26 -10.22 -14.11
N ALA A 104 -32.77 -10.55 -12.92
CA ALA A 104 -33.20 -11.70 -12.13
C ALA A 104 -33.50 -11.31 -10.67
N PRO A 105 -34.58 -10.53 -10.40
CA PRO A 105 -34.92 -10.05 -9.06
C PRO A 105 -35.32 -11.16 -8.08
N GLN A 106 -35.60 -12.36 -8.60
CA GLN A 106 -35.97 -13.54 -7.81
C GLN A 106 -34.75 -14.21 -7.15
N LEU A 107 -33.55 -14.01 -7.71
CA LEU A 107 -32.32 -14.43 -7.06
C LEU A 107 -32.08 -13.50 -5.88
N ASN A 108 -31.73 -14.05 -4.72
CA ASN A 108 -31.25 -13.26 -3.59
C ASN A 108 -29.80 -12.77 -3.88
N VAL A 109 -29.64 -12.02 -4.97
CA VAL A 109 -28.37 -11.55 -5.50
C VAL A 109 -27.66 -10.69 -4.46
N PHE A 110 -28.39 -9.95 -3.63
CA PHE A 110 -27.79 -9.14 -2.57
C PHE A 110 -27.23 -9.97 -1.42
N MET A 111 -27.89 -11.06 -1.01
CA MET A 111 -27.34 -11.95 0.03
C MET A 111 -26.21 -12.84 -0.50
N ASN A 112 -26.28 -13.25 -1.76
CA ASN A 112 -25.23 -14.04 -2.41
C ASN A 112 -24.07 -13.19 -2.98
N ALA A 113 -24.26 -11.87 -3.15
CA ALA A 113 -23.25 -10.97 -3.69
C ALA A 113 -21.98 -10.96 -2.83
N TYR A 114 -22.10 -11.08 -1.51
CA TYR A 114 -20.94 -11.12 -0.62
C TYR A 114 -20.09 -12.36 -0.86
N VAL A 115 -20.70 -13.54 -1.00
CA VAL A 115 -19.99 -14.79 -1.30
C VAL A 115 -19.26 -14.69 -2.65
N ILE A 116 -19.92 -14.10 -3.65
CA ILE A 116 -19.33 -13.89 -4.98
C ILE A 116 -18.16 -12.90 -4.91
N LYS A 117 -18.34 -11.74 -4.25
CA LYS A 117 -17.30 -10.72 -4.11
C LYS A 117 -16.09 -11.25 -3.34
N ILE A 118 -16.30 -11.98 -2.24
CA ILE A 118 -15.22 -12.61 -1.44
C ILE A 118 -14.45 -13.63 -2.28
N THR A 119 -15.15 -14.53 -2.96
CA THR A 119 -14.52 -15.57 -3.79
C THR A 119 -13.67 -14.96 -4.91
N CYS A 120 -14.24 -14.01 -5.65
CA CYS A 120 -13.49 -13.31 -6.71
C CYS A 120 -12.34 -12.48 -6.13
N GLY A 121 -12.55 -11.81 -4.99
CA GLY A 121 -11.54 -11.01 -4.31
C GLY A 121 -10.32 -11.85 -3.91
N ILE A 122 -10.53 -13.02 -3.32
CA ILE A 122 -9.45 -13.96 -2.96
C ILE A 122 -8.70 -14.43 -4.21
N LEU A 123 -9.42 -14.76 -5.29
CA LEU A 123 -8.82 -15.11 -6.59
C LEU A 123 -7.94 -13.99 -7.15
N PHE A 124 -8.43 -12.75 -7.13
CA PHE A 124 -7.65 -11.59 -7.58
C PHE A 124 -6.40 -11.39 -6.73
N ILE A 125 -6.50 -11.52 -5.41
CA ILE A 125 -5.34 -11.40 -4.51
C ILE A 125 -4.32 -12.49 -4.84
N ALA A 126 -4.74 -13.75 -4.97
CA ALA A 126 -3.87 -14.87 -5.30
C ALA A 126 -3.12 -14.65 -6.63
N MET A 127 -3.78 -14.12 -7.65
CA MET A 127 -3.15 -13.76 -8.92
C MET A 127 -2.22 -12.55 -8.80
N SER A 128 -2.48 -11.63 -7.86
CA SER A 128 -1.70 -10.41 -7.66
C SER A 128 -0.42 -10.63 -6.84
N VAL A 129 -0.34 -11.68 -6.00
CA VAL A 129 0.84 -12.00 -5.17
C VAL A 129 2.18 -11.94 -5.93
N PRO A 130 2.37 -12.63 -7.07
CA PRO A 130 3.65 -12.58 -7.79
C PRO A 130 3.97 -11.18 -8.34
N MET A 131 2.94 -10.43 -8.77
CA MET A 131 3.11 -9.05 -9.26
C MET A 131 3.53 -8.11 -8.13
N LEU A 132 2.95 -8.26 -6.95
CA LEU A 132 3.26 -7.46 -5.78
C LEU A 132 4.73 -7.61 -5.38
N GLY A 133 5.29 -8.82 -5.43
CA GLY A 133 6.72 -9.03 -5.13
C GLY A 133 7.66 -8.22 -6.04
N TYR A 134 7.35 -8.15 -7.34
CA TYR A 134 8.13 -7.33 -8.29
C TYR A 134 8.00 -5.84 -7.99
N VAL A 135 6.78 -5.38 -7.74
CA VAL A 135 6.50 -3.96 -7.45
C VAL A 135 7.16 -3.53 -6.15
N PHE A 136 7.05 -4.32 -5.08
CA PHE A 136 7.67 -3.99 -3.80
C PHE A 136 9.20 -3.96 -3.88
N LYS A 137 9.81 -4.85 -4.66
CA LYS A 137 11.25 -4.79 -4.91
C LYS A 137 11.64 -3.49 -5.59
N ASN A 138 10.95 -3.14 -6.69
CA ASN A 138 11.25 -1.92 -7.44
C ASN A 138 11.04 -0.66 -6.58
N MET A 139 10.00 -0.62 -5.75
CA MET A 139 9.77 0.48 -4.82
C MET A 139 10.86 0.58 -3.75
N THR A 140 11.32 -0.56 -3.22
CA THR A 140 12.41 -0.57 -2.24
C THR A 140 13.71 -0.07 -2.86
N ASP A 141 14.00 -0.46 -4.10
CA ASP A 141 15.19 -0.01 -4.84
C ASP A 141 15.14 1.51 -5.10
N VAL A 142 14.00 2.05 -5.56
CA VAL A 142 13.83 3.50 -5.79
C VAL A 142 13.94 4.29 -4.50
N LEU A 143 13.28 3.84 -3.43
CA LEU A 143 13.35 4.51 -2.13
C LEU A 143 14.79 4.53 -1.61
N LEU A 144 15.52 3.42 -1.69
CA LEU A 144 16.92 3.36 -1.29
C LEU A 144 17.78 4.36 -2.08
N GLU A 145 17.56 4.47 -3.39
CA GLU A 145 18.27 5.44 -4.23
C GLU A 145 17.97 6.88 -3.82
N GLU A 146 16.69 7.22 -3.59
CA GLU A 146 16.25 8.55 -3.18
C GLU A 146 16.80 8.92 -1.79
N TYR A 147 16.82 7.96 -0.86
CA TYR A 147 17.46 8.12 0.45
C TYR A 147 18.97 8.36 0.33
N THR A 148 19.67 7.63 -0.54
CA THR A 148 21.11 7.88 -0.75
C THR A 148 21.39 9.25 -1.39
N LYS A 149 20.51 9.72 -2.29
CA LYS A 149 20.61 11.07 -2.89
C LYS A 149 20.41 12.16 -1.84
N LEU A 150 19.37 12.04 -1.02
CA LEU A 150 19.13 12.94 0.11
C LEU A 150 20.33 12.96 1.07
N PHE A 151 20.83 11.77 1.43
CA PHE A 151 21.96 11.67 2.34
C PHE A 151 23.25 12.26 1.77
N ASN A 152 23.52 12.05 0.48
CA ASN A 152 24.66 12.67 -0.21
C ASN A 152 24.53 14.18 -0.32
N PHE A 153 23.32 14.72 -0.56
CA PHE A 153 23.07 16.16 -0.53
C PHE A 153 23.43 16.78 0.83
N PHE A 154 23.14 16.09 1.93
CA PHE A 154 23.58 16.49 3.26
C PHE A 154 25.11 16.36 3.46
N LEU A 155 25.78 15.39 2.82
CA LEU A 155 27.23 15.14 2.92
C LEU A 155 28.11 16.11 2.12
N THR A 156 27.64 16.63 0.99
CA THR A 156 28.38 17.66 0.26
C THR A 156 28.37 18.97 1.04
N LYS A 157 29.57 19.39 1.49
CA LYS A 157 29.86 20.68 2.12
C LYS A 157 29.11 21.82 1.43
#